data_AF-A0A6L6XJJ5-F1
#
_entry.id   AF-A0A6L6XJJ5-F1
#
_cell.length_a   1.000
_cell.length_b   1.000
_cell.length_c   1.000
_cell.angle_alpha   90.00
_cell.angle_beta   90.00
_cell.angle_gamma   90.00
#
_symmetry.space_group_name_H-M   'P 1'
#
loop_
_entity.id
_entity.type
_entity.pdbx_description
1 polymer ?
#
loop_
_entity_poly.entity_id
_entity_poly.type
_entity_poly.pdbx_seq_one_letter_code
_entity_poly.pdbx_strand_id
1 'polypeptide(L)'
;MQLLEWRSQKIHCSIDDTLWIFKDLTEHKEYISIFENPVLYKMKNLHLKYGVVFNCYCFFNAWYNFTLADATDRFINEFENNADWLKFGFHGYGFDESETDRTYEAADSAELLLKDYKLVTKELCRITSEKSLAQYLRLSSFKGSREGIRLLHREGIKGFLCAETMERESYYLDAEARTKLYSDGKYYDKKLGVKFLPTWLRMEKEESIEEKRDYLIKKKYPITVFTHEWAIMEDEQKIWSNFEQVFEGLNHIERKIRFF
;
A
#
# COMPACT_ATOMS: atom_id res chain seq x y z
N MET A 1 32.33 6.45 -9.47
CA MET A 1 30.89 6.29 -9.19
C MET A 1 30.14 7.19 -10.15
N GLN A 2 29.55 6.64 -11.21
CA GLN A 2 28.80 7.43 -12.19
C GLN A 2 27.46 7.80 -11.53
N LEU A 3 27.24 9.08 -11.25
CA LEU A 3 25.96 9.58 -10.77
C LEU A 3 24.92 9.28 -11.86
N LEU A 4 24.00 8.34 -11.60
CA LEU A 4 22.88 8.06 -12.49
C LEU A 4 22.10 9.37 -12.72
N GLU A 5 21.81 9.75 -13.97
CA GLU A 5 20.96 10.90 -14.24
C GLU A 5 19.50 10.57 -13.89
N TRP A 6 19.12 10.87 -12.65
CA TRP A 6 17.75 10.77 -12.18
C TRP A 6 16.86 11.78 -12.90
N ARG A 7 16.06 11.32 -13.85
CA ARG A 7 14.83 12.02 -14.27
C ARG A 7 13.71 11.63 -13.30
N SER A 8 12.68 12.47 -13.14
CA SER A 8 11.63 12.33 -12.13
C SER A 8 11.20 10.86 -11.86
N GLN A 9 11.76 10.23 -10.82
CA GLN A 9 11.50 8.85 -10.45
C GLN A 9 10.22 8.76 -9.64
N LYS A 10 9.37 7.77 -9.93
CA LYS A 10 8.15 7.56 -9.17
C LYS A 10 8.35 6.42 -8.18
N ILE A 11 8.02 6.65 -6.92
CA ILE A 11 8.13 5.63 -5.87
C ILE A 11 6.79 5.54 -5.12
N HIS A 12 6.32 4.33 -4.88
CA HIS A 12 5.17 4.04 -4.04
C HIS A 12 5.60 3.04 -2.97
N CYS A 13 5.35 3.36 -1.71
CA CYS A 13 5.67 2.52 -0.56
C CYS A 13 4.40 2.14 0.16
N SER A 14 4.25 0.86 0.50
CA SER A 14 3.13 0.43 1.35
C SER A 14 3.47 -0.60 2.40
N ILE A 15 2.58 -0.69 3.37
CA ILE A 15 2.52 -1.75 4.38
C ILE A 15 1.14 -2.39 4.23
N ASP A 16 1.13 -3.69 3.96
CA ASP A 16 -0.09 -4.48 3.81
C ASP A 16 -0.49 -5.10 5.14
N ASP A 17 -1.71 -5.65 5.19
CA ASP A 17 -2.31 -6.27 6.38
C ASP A 17 -2.38 -5.35 7.61
N THR A 18 -2.48 -4.03 7.39
CA THR A 18 -2.39 -3.05 8.49
C THR A 18 -3.67 -3.04 9.32
N LEU A 19 -3.56 -3.42 10.58
CA LEU A 19 -4.60 -3.27 11.59
C LEU A 19 -4.02 -3.13 13.01
N TRP A 20 -2.81 -3.66 13.26
CA TRP A 20 -2.16 -3.58 14.57
C TRP A 20 -1.81 -2.16 14.98
N ILE A 21 -1.41 -1.29 14.05
CA ILE A 21 -1.22 0.15 14.33
C ILE A 21 -2.45 0.72 15.06
N PHE A 22 -3.66 0.43 14.59
CA PHE A 22 -4.88 0.96 15.20
C PHE A 22 -5.19 0.30 16.53
N LYS A 23 -4.92 -1.00 16.67
CA LYS A 23 -5.07 -1.70 17.94
C LYS A 23 -4.15 -1.12 19.02
N ASP A 24 -2.88 -0.94 18.68
CA ASP A 24 -1.86 -0.39 19.57
C ASP A 24 -2.21 1.03 20.05
N LEU A 25 -2.58 1.93 19.12
CA LEU A 25 -3.03 3.29 19.45
C LEU A 25 -4.30 3.31 20.32
N THR A 26 -5.15 2.28 20.18
CA THR A 26 -6.39 2.15 20.94
C THR A 26 -6.12 1.66 22.36
N GLU A 27 -5.21 0.71 22.55
CA GLU A 27 -4.94 0.12 23.86
C GLU A 27 -4.07 1.03 24.75
N HIS A 28 -3.10 1.72 24.17
CA HIS A 28 -2.18 2.61 24.90
C HIS A 28 -2.79 3.99 25.16
N LYS A 29 -3.72 4.08 26.12
CA LYS A 29 -4.46 5.33 26.45
C LYS A 29 -3.56 6.48 26.88
N GLU A 30 -2.36 6.20 27.35
CA GLU A 30 -1.35 7.19 27.72
C GLU A 30 -0.71 7.90 26.53
N TYR A 31 -0.77 7.32 25.31
CA TYR A 31 -0.23 7.99 24.14
C TYR A 31 -0.93 9.32 23.88
N ILE A 32 -0.13 10.33 23.61
CA ILE A 32 -0.51 11.68 23.23
C ILE A 32 -0.21 11.97 21.76
N SER A 33 0.51 11.08 21.07
CA SER A 33 0.80 11.17 19.63
C SER A 33 0.72 9.81 18.94
N ILE A 34 0.32 9.78 17.67
CA ILE A 34 0.38 8.58 16.82
C ILE A 34 1.80 8.06 16.63
N PHE A 35 2.82 8.92 16.82
CA PHE A 35 4.22 8.56 16.63
C PHE A 35 4.86 7.95 17.87
N GLU A 36 4.08 7.70 18.94
CA GLU A 36 4.50 6.79 20.01
C GLU A 36 4.33 5.32 19.57
N ASN A 37 3.53 5.05 18.54
CA ASN A 37 3.53 3.77 17.85
C ASN A 37 4.88 3.57 17.10
N PRO A 38 5.62 2.47 17.34
CA PRO A 38 6.96 2.26 16.76
C PRO A 38 6.99 2.24 15.22
N VAL A 39 5.96 1.66 14.58
CA VAL A 39 5.89 1.57 13.11
C VAL A 39 5.70 2.96 12.51
N LEU A 40 4.72 3.71 13.01
CA LEU A 40 4.48 5.09 12.57
C LEU A 40 5.68 6.01 12.84
N TYR A 41 6.38 5.83 13.95
CA TYR A 41 7.61 6.55 14.27
C TYR A 41 8.71 6.33 13.20
N LYS A 42 8.94 5.06 12.81
CA LYS A 42 9.92 4.73 11.77
C LYS A 42 9.54 5.30 10.41
N MET A 43 8.26 5.21 10.03
CA MET A 43 7.74 5.80 8.80
C MET A 43 7.96 7.32 8.78
N LYS A 44 7.69 8.01 9.89
CA LYS A 44 7.95 9.45 10.03
C LYS A 44 9.43 9.78 9.84
N ASN A 45 10.33 9.01 10.42
CA ASN A 45 11.78 9.23 10.25
C ASN A 45 12.22 9.08 8.80
N LEU A 46 11.71 8.06 8.09
CA LEU A 46 11.97 7.87 6.66
C LEU A 46 11.37 9.01 5.83
N HIS A 47 10.17 9.47 6.16
CA HIS A 47 9.56 10.63 5.54
C HIS A 47 10.42 11.89 5.74
N LEU A 48 10.84 12.19 6.97
CA LEU A 48 11.69 13.36 7.25
C LEU A 48 13.06 13.29 6.56
N LYS A 49 13.62 12.08 6.40
CA LYS A 49 14.94 11.86 5.79
C LYS A 49 14.92 11.89 4.25
N TYR A 50 13.88 11.32 3.63
CA TYR A 50 13.84 11.09 2.18
C TYR A 50 12.60 11.64 1.47
N GLY A 51 11.63 12.18 2.21
CA GLY A 51 10.34 12.66 1.69
C GLY A 51 9.35 11.55 1.33
N VAL A 52 9.54 10.33 1.85
CA VAL A 52 8.72 9.14 1.51
C VAL A 52 7.25 9.37 1.81
N VAL A 53 6.38 8.90 0.91
CA VAL A 53 4.93 8.75 1.17
C VAL A 53 4.63 7.27 1.34
N PHE A 54 3.92 6.94 2.42
CA PHE A 54 3.51 5.58 2.74
C PHE A 54 2.00 5.40 2.61
N ASN A 55 1.59 4.25 2.09
CA ASN A 55 0.20 3.79 2.08
C ASN A 55 0.09 2.54 2.98
N CYS A 56 -0.80 2.57 3.97
CA CYS A 56 -1.14 1.42 4.78
C CYS A 56 -2.44 0.80 4.25
N TYR A 57 -2.39 -0.45 3.81
CA TYR A 57 -3.57 -1.15 3.31
C TYR A 57 -4.18 -1.99 4.43
N CYS A 58 -5.43 -1.66 4.78
CA CYS A 58 -6.09 -2.14 5.97
C CYS A 58 -7.18 -3.17 5.68
N PHE A 59 -7.28 -4.15 6.57
CA PHE A 59 -8.45 -5.01 6.69
C PHE A 59 -9.47 -4.40 7.66
N PHE A 60 -10.74 -4.81 7.56
CA PHE A 60 -11.75 -4.48 8.57
C PHE A 60 -11.51 -5.24 9.88
N ASN A 61 -11.18 -6.54 9.78
CA ASN A 61 -10.91 -7.42 10.91
C ASN A 61 -9.67 -8.30 10.65
N ALA A 62 -9.22 -9.01 11.69
CA ALA A 62 -8.17 -10.00 11.60
C ALA A 62 -8.50 -11.21 12.50
N TRP A 63 -7.61 -12.21 12.52
CA TRP A 63 -7.72 -13.40 13.36
C TRP A 63 -7.68 -13.12 14.87
N TYR A 64 -7.23 -11.92 15.27
CA TYR A 64 -7.30 -11.43 16.63
C TYR A 64 -8.56 -10.57 16.82
N ASN A 65 -9.16 -10.61 18.01
CA ASN A 65 -10.46 -9.99 18.34
C ASN A 65 -10.39 -8.45 18.40
N PHE A 66 -10.13 -7.82 17.25
CA PHE A 66 -10.09 -6.38 17.04
C PHE A 66 -10.51 -6.07 15.60
N THR A 67 -11.29 -5.01 15.44
CA THR A 67 -11.77 -4.52 14.16
C THR A 67 -11.52 -3.02 14.03
N LEU A 68 -11.62 -2.47 12.82
CA LEU A 68 -11.59 -1.02 12.62
C LEU A 68 -12.70 -0.29 13.39
N ALA A 69 -13.82 -0.95 13.71
CA ALA A 69 -14.87 -0.35 14.53
C ALA A 69 -14.43 -0.14 15.99
N ASP A 70 -13.48 -0.96 16.47
CA ASP A 70 -12.92 -0.84 17.83
C ASP A 70 -11.85 0.26 17.93
N ALA A 71 -11.31 0.71 16.79
CA ALA A 71 -10.22 1.66 16.76
C ALA A 71 -10.62 3.04 17.30
N THR A 72 -9.73 3.63 18.11
CA THR A 72 -9.89 5.00 18.60
C THR A 72 -9.75 6.03 17.48
N ASP A 73 -10.49 7.13 17.59
CA ASP A 73 -10.45 8.29 16.68
C ASP A 73 -9.84 9.54 17.32
N ARG A 74 -9.32 9.44 18.55
CA ARG A 74 -8.76 10.57 19.31
C ARG A 74 -7.59 11.29 18.61
N PHE A 75 -6.95 10.63 17.64
CA PHE A 75 -5.82 11.12 16.89
C PHE A 75 -6.16 11.60 15.47
N ILE A 76 -7.44 11.69 15.10
CA ILE A 76 -7.86 12.06 13.74
C ILE A 76 -7.18 13.34 13.23
N ASN A 77 -7.02 14.35 14.08
CA ASN A 77 -6.36 15.60 13.72
C ASN A 77 -4.87 15.41 13.42
N GLU A 78 -4.16 14.54 14.13
CA GLU A 78 -2.74 14.28 13.87
C GLU A 78 -2.56 13.46 12.61
N PHE A 79 -3.42 12.47 12.35
CA PHE A 79 -3.43 11.78 11.05
C PHE A 79 -3.72 12.77 9.91
N GLU A 80 -4.72 13.63 10.05
CA GLU A 80 -5.05 14.64 9.03
C GLU A 80 -3.88 15.59 8.75
N ASN A 81 -3.17 16.02 9.80
CA ASN A 81 -2.00 16.88 9.68
C ASN A 81 -0.80 16.23 8.96
N ASN A 82 -0.79 14.89 8.85
CA ASN A 82 0.23 14.11 8.16
C ASN A 82 -0.30 13.47 6.87
N ALA A 83 -1.51 13.85 6.43
CA ALA A 83 -2.18 13.23 5.30
C ALA A 83 -1.48 13.46 3.97
N ASP A 84 -0.52 14.38 3.85
CA ASP A 84 0.27 14.57 2.64
C ASP A 84 1.25 13.40 2.37
N TRP A 85 1.70 12.71 3.42
CA TRP A 85 2.67 11.62 3.32
C TRP A 85 2.24 10.29 3.94
N LEU A 86 1.24 10.28 4.81
CA LEU A 86 0.71 9.08 5.44
C LEU A 86 -0.71 8.80 4.93
N LYS A 87 -0.87 7.70 4.21
CA LYS A 87 -2.13 7.32 3.54
C LYS A 87 -2.64 5.98 4.04
N PHE A 88 -3.95 5.77 3.97
CA PHE A 88 -4.62 4.53 4.33
C PHE A 88 -5.61 4.11 3.25
N GLY A 89 -5.69 2.82 2.95
CA GLY A 89 -6.55 2.30 1.89
C GLY A 89 -7.13 0.94 2.22
N PHE A 90 -8.16 0.56 1.48
CA PHE A 90 -8.77 -0.76 1.58
C PHE A 90 -7.85 -1.86 1.07
N HIS A 91 -7.62 -2.89 1.89
CA HIS A 91 -6.97 -4.15 1.50
C HIS A 91 -7.99 -5.28 1.31
N GLY A 92 -8.98 -5.35 2.20
CA GLY A 92 -10.02 -6.37 2.20
C GLY A 92 -10.93 -6.24 3.41
N TYR A 93 -11.87 -7.18 3.56
CA TYR A 93 -12.68 -7.28 4.78
C TYR A 93 -11.87 -7.96 5.90
N GLY A 94 -11.10 -8.99 5.54
CA GLY A 94 -10.37 -9.84 6.48
C GLY A 94 -11.06 -11.20 6.54
N PHE A 95 -11.10 -11.80 7.71
CA PHE A 95 -11.67 -13.11 7.95
C PHE A 95 -13.20 -13.06 7.87
N ASP A 96 -13.79 -13.99 7.11
CA ASP A 96 -15.23 -14.23 7.13
C ASP A 96 -15.59 -15.48 7.94
N GLU A 97 -16.86 -15.92 7.85
CA GLU A 97 -17.38 -17.08 8.59
C GLU A 97 -16.60 -18.38 8.32
N SER A 98 -15.80 -18.44 7.26
CA SER A 98 -14.95 -19.58 6.91
C SER A 98 -13.58 -19.57 7.60
N GLU A 99 -13.28 -18.58 8.44
CA GLU A 99 -11.97 -18.35 9.06
C GLU A 99 -10.83 -18.21 8.04
N THR A 100 -11.16 -17.80 6.80
CA THR A 100 -10.18 -17.43 5.79
C THR A 100 -10.40 -16.00 5.31
N ASP A 101 -9.35 -15.42 4.74
CA ASP A 101 -9.42 -14.11 4.07
C ASP A 101 -10.51 -14.13 3.00
N ARG A 102 -11.47 -13.22 3.15
CA ARG A 102 -12.47 -12.95 2.12
C ARG A 102 -11.79 -12.42 0.86
N THR A 103 -12.09 -13.03 -0.28
CA THR A 103 -11.57 -12.64 -1.59
C THR A 103 -12.69 -12.24 -2.56
N TYR A 104 -12.34 -11.49 -3.61
CA TYR A 104 -13.31 -10.86 -4.51
C TYR A 104 -13.10 -11.21 -5.99
N GLU A 105 -12.65 -12.44 -6.27
CA GLU A 105 -12.34 -12.88 -7.64
C GLU A 105 -13.58 -13.28 -8.46
N ALA A 106 -14.65 -13.71 -7.79
CA ALA A 106 -15.87 -14.15 -8.44
C ALA A 106 -16.59 -12.97 -9.14
N ALA A 107 -17.29 -13.26 -10.23
CA ALA A 107 -17.97 -12.21 -11.01
C ALA A 107 -19.10 -11.54 -10.22
N ASP A 108 -19.78 -12.29 -9.37
CA ASP A 108 -20.90 -11.87 -8.52
C ASP A 108 -20.47 -11.23 -7.20
N SER A 109 -19.17 -11.25 -6.86
CA SER A 109 -18.65 -10.62 -5.64
C SER A 109 -18.44 -9.10 -5.76
N ALA A 110 -18.79 -8.48 -6.90
CA ALA A 110 -18.53 -7.06 -7.16
C ALA A 110 -19.27 -6.13 -6.19
N GLU A 111 -20.56 -6.39 -5.94
CA GLU A 111 -21.36 -5.60 -4.98
C GLU A 111 -20.90 -5.85 -3.54
N LEU A 112 -20.46 -7.07 -3.23
CA LEU A 112 -19.89 -7.38 -1.93
C LEU A 112 -18.57 -6.61 -1.70
N LEU A 113 -17.68 -6.60 -2.70
CA LEU A 113 -16.46 -5.79 -2.67
C LEU A 113 -16.78 -4.31 -2.43
N LEU A 114 -17.77 -3.76 -3.14
CA LEU A 114 -18.16 -2.36 -2.97
C LEU A 114 -18.70 -2.08 -1.57
N LYS A 115 -19.52 -2.99 -1.02
CA LYS A 115 -20.04 -2.89 0.35
C LYS A 115 -18.90 -2.89 1.37
N ASP A 116 -17.99 -3.85 1.27
CA ASP A 116 -16.88 -4.01 2.22
C ASP A 116 -15.88 -2.84 2.10
N TYR A 117 -15.61 -2.38 0.87
CA TYR A 117 -14.84 -1.15 0.62
C TYR A 117 -15.45 0.07 1.31
N LYS A 118 -16.78 0.27 1.19
CA LYS A 118 -17.47 1.41 1.81
C LYS A 118 -17.45 1.34 3.33
N LEU A 119 -17.61 0.14 3.90
CA LEU A 119 -17.50 -0.08 5.34
C LEU A 119 -16.11 0.29 5.85
N VAL A 120 -15.06 -0.29 5.26
CA VAL A 120 -13.68 -0.02 5.67
C VAL A 120 -13.32 1.44 5.47
N THR A 121 -13.64 2.02 4.31
CA THR A 121 -13.33 3.42 4.01
C THR A 121 -14.01 4.36 5.01
N LYS A 122 -15.26 4.09 5.41
CA LYS A 122 -15.94 4.85 6.45
C LYS A 122 -15.18 4.84 7.77
N GLU A 123 -14.74 3.66 8.23
CA GLU A 123 -13.96 3.58 9.47
C GLU A 123 -12.59 4.24 9.34
N LEU A 124 -11.91 4.07 8.20
CA LEU A 124 -10.65 4.77 7.94
C LEU A 124 -10.81 6.30 7.96
N CYS A 125 -11.91 6.83 7.42
CA CYS A 125 -12.21 8.26 7.54
C CYS A 125 -12.42 8.70 8.99
N ARG A 126 -13.13 7.89 9.79
CA ARG A 126 -13.37 8.16 11.22
C ARG A 126 -12.06 8.18 12.01
N ILE A 127 -11.15 7.26 11.71
CA ILE A 127 -9.89 7.10 12.46
C ILE A 127 -8.82 8.11 12.00
N THR A 128 -8.72 8.35 10.67
CA THR A 128 -7.54 8.99 10.06
C THR A 128 -7.82 10.27 9.25
N SER A 129 -9.09 10.63 8.98
CA SER A 129 -9.54 11.65 8.02
C SER A 129 -9.61 11.21 6.56
N GLU A 130 -10.58 11.75 5.83
CA GLU A 130 -10.76 11.58 4.38
C GLU A 130 -9.52 12.02 3.58
N LYS A 131 -8.78 13.03 4.06
CA LYS A 131 -7.55 13.50 3.41
C LYS A 131 -6.46 12.41 3.36
N SER A 132 -6.51 11.48 4.29
CA SER A 132 -5.55 10.37 4.42
C SER A 132 -5.90 9.19 3.51
N LEU A 133 -7.00 9.22 2.74
CA LEU A 133 -7.36 8.10 1.88
C LEU A 133 -6.39 7.93 0.70
N ALA A 134 -5.97 6.68 0.48
CA ALA A 134 -5.17 6.25 -0.65
C ALA A 134 -6.00 6.21 -1.94
N GLN A 135 -5.37 6.59 -3.07
CA GLN A 135 -6.00 6.56 -4.39
C GLN A 135 -5.54 5.39 -5.25
N TYR A 136 -4.47 4.71 -4.85
CA TYR A 136 -4.05 3.42 -5.36
C TYR A 136 -4.32 2.38 -4.29
N LEU A 137 -4.80 1.19 -4.67
CA LEU A 137 -5.08 0.11 -3.74
C LEU A 137 -4.29 -1.14 -4.10
N ARG A 138 -4.07 -1.99 -3.10
CA ARG A 138 -3.75 -3.40 -3.32
C ARG A 138 -4.82 -4.21 -2.62
N LEU A 139 -5.54 -5.06 -3.35
CA LEU A 139 -6.49 -5.98 -2.71
C LEU A 139 -5.74 -7.21 -2.20
N SER A 140 -6.22 -7.81 -1.10
CA SER A 140 -5.67 -9.06 -0.57
C SER A 140 -5.58 -10.12 -1.67
N SER A 141 -4.45 -10.81 -1.69
CA SER A 141 -4.11 -11.83 -2.70
C SER A 141 -4.23 -11.36 -4.16
N PHE A 142 -4.29 -10.04 -4.40
CA PHE A 142 -4.53 -9.44 -5.72
C PHE A 142 -5.85 -9.88 -6.37
N LYS A 143 -6.85 -10.29 -5.57
CA LYS A 143 -8.11 -10.85 -6.06
C LYS A 143 -9.19 -9.79 -6.18
N GLY A 144 -9.62 -9.54 -7.42
CA GLY A 144 -10.68 -8.60 -7.74
C GLY A 144 -11.20 -8.78 -9.16
N SER A 145 -12.50 -9.01 -9.30
CA SER A 145 -13.16 -9.15 -10.59
C SER A 145 -13.16 -7.83 -11.38
N ARG A 146 -13.33 -7.90 -12.71
CA ARG A 146 -13.38 -6.72 -13.60
C ARG A 146 -14.45 -5.73 -13.17
N GLU A 147 -15.62 -6.24 -12.79
CA GLU A 147 -16.75 -5.43 -12.36
C GLU A 147 -16.48 -4.79 -11.00
N GLY A 148 -15.89 -5.53 -10.05
CA GLY A 148 -15.45 -4.99 -8.78
C GLY A 148 -14.47 -3.83 -8.93
N ILE A 149 -13.44 -4.01 -9.75
CA ILE A 149 -12.48 -2.94 -10.07
C ILE A 149 -13.16 -1.73 -10.72
N ARG A 150 -14.14 -1.95 -11.61
CA ARG A 150 -14.93 -0.89 -12.22
C ARG A 150 -15.74 -0.11 -11.18
N LEU A 151 -16.32 -0.78 -10.18
CA LEU A 151 -17.07 -0.12 -9.10
C LEU A 151 -16.15 0.72 -8.22
N LEU A 152 -15.01 0.18 -7.78
CA LEU A 152 -14.03 0.93 -6.99
C LEU A 152 -13.48 2.15 -7.75
N HIS A 153 -13.28 2.03 -9.07
CA HIS A 153 -12.88 3.19 -9.88
C HIS A 153 -13.90 4.33 -9.86
N ARG A 154 -15.21 4.01 -9.85
CA ARG A 154 -16.28 5.02 -9.75
C ARG A 154 -16.29 5.73 -8.40
N GLU A 155 -15.80 5.08 -7.35
CA GLU A 155 -15.62 5.68 -6.01
C GLU A 155 -14.33 6.53 -5.93
N GLY A 156 -13.58 6.68 -7.03
CA GLY A 156 -12.42 7.58 -7.11
C GLY A 156 -11.06 6.89 -7.04
N ILE A 157 -11.01 5.55 -6.94
CA ILE A 157 -9.75 4.80 -6.98
C ILE A 157 -9.13 4.90 -8.37
N LYS A 158 -7.86 5.35 -8.43
CA LYS A 158 -7.14 5.64 -9.68
C LYS A 158 -6.38 4.44 -10.24
N GLY A 159 -6.06 3.46 -9.41
CA GLY A 159 -5.34 2.29 -9.87
C GLY A 159 -5.06 1.25 -8.81
N PHE A 160 -4.45 0.16 -9.25
CA PHE A 160 -4.22 -1.03 -8.45
C PHE A 160 -2.77 -1.52 -8.56
N LEU A 161 -2.24 -2.00 -7.45
CA LEU A 161 -0.94 -2.65 -7.37
C LEU A 161 -1.12 -4.15 -7.62
N CYS A 162 -0.28 -4.70 -8.49
CA CYS A 162 -0.30 -6.10 -8.88
C CYS A 162 0.81 -6.88 -8.17
N ALA A 163 0.82 -8.19 -8.37
CA ALA A 163 1.81 -9.09 -7.79
C ALA A 163 3.26 -8.77 -8.23
N GLU A 164 4.20 -9.47 -7.63
CA GLU A 164 5.64 -9.29 -7.85
C GLU A 164 6.11 -9.89 -9.18
N THR A 165 5.38 -10.87 -9.71
CA THR A 165 5.77 -11.62 -10.90
C THR A 165 4.59 -11.86 -11.86
N MET A 166 4.89 -12.09 -13.14
CA MET A 166 3.89 -12.25 -14.20
C MET A 166 3.09 -13.56 -14.10
N GLU A 167 3.68 -14.56 -13.45
CA GLU A 167 3.08 -15.88 -13.22
C GLU A 167 1.97 -15.81 -12.18
N ARG A 168 2.05 -14.86 -11.25
CA ARG A 168 0.99 -14.62 -10.27
C ARG A 168 -0.14 -13.84 -10.92
N GLU A 169 -1.35 -14.35 -10.76
CA GLU A 169 -2.54 -13.64 -11.23
C GLU A 169 -2.72 -12.32 -10.46
N SER A 170 -3.28 -11.34 -11.15
CA SER A 170 -3.58 -10.04 -10.57
C SER A 170 -4.88 -9.53 -11.17
N TYR A 171 -5.91 -9.50 -10.34
CA TYR A 171 -7.26 -9.07 -10.70
C TYR A 171 -7.78 -9.87 -11.91
N TYR A 172 -8.47 -9.19 -12.82
CA TYR A 172 -9.00 -9.75 -14.06
C TYR A 172 -7.99 -9.71 -15.22
N LEU A 173 -6.72 -9.36 -14.98
CA LEU A 173 -5.77 -9.16 -16.07
C LEU A 173 -5.42 -10.50 -16.72
N ASP A 174 -5.65 -10.62 -18.03
CA ASP A 174 -5.23 -11.76 -18.83
C ASP A 174 -3.71 -11.79 -19.06
N ALA A 175 -3.22 -12.87 -19.69
CA ALA A 175 -1.80 -13.05 -19.93
C ALA A 175 -1.18 -11.91 -20.78
N GLU A 176 -1.89 -11.41 -21.78
CA GLU A 176 -1.39 -10.32 -22.64
C GLU A 176 -1.24 -9.02 -21.86
N ALA A 177 -2.23 -8.67 -21.04
CA ALA A 177 -2.19 -7.51 -20.16
C ALA A 177 -1.06 -7.62 -19.12
N ARG A 178 -0.85 -8.81 -18.54
CA ARG A 178 0.27 -9.05 -17.62
C ARG A 178 1.62 -8.95 -18.32
N THR A 179 1.79 -9.51 -19.52
CA THR A 179 3.03 -9.33 -20.30
C THR A 179 3.33 -7.84 -20.53
N LYS A 180 2.34 -7.04 -20.91
CA LYS A 180 2.49 -5.58 -21.04
C LYS A 180 2.85 -4.91 -19.71
N LEU A 181 2.17 -5.28 -18.63
CA LEU A 181 2.41 -4.73 -17.29
C LEU A 181 3.89 -4.84 -16.86
N TYR A 182 4.49 -6.03 -16.99
CA TYR A 182 5.87 -6.25 -16.53
C TYR A 182 6.93 -5.83 -17.56
N SER A 183 6.60 -5.82 -18.86
CA SER A 183 7.52 -5.31 -19.91
C SER A 183 7.57 -3.78 -19.99
N ASP A 184 6.48 -3.09 -19.65
CA ASP A 184 6.42 -1.62 -19.68
C ASP A 184 6.52 -0.98 -18.27
N GLY A 185 6.50 -1.81 -17.21
CA GLY A 185 6.46 -1.38 -15.81
C GLY A 185 5.15 -0.72 -15.37
N LYS A 186 4.11 -0.81 -16.20
CA LYS A 186 2.76 -0.31 -15.95
C LYS A 186 1.81 -0.89 -17.00
N TYR A 187 0.53 -0.96 -16.67
CA TYR A 187 -0.54 -1.22 -17.63
C TYR A 187 -1.68 -0.24 -17.43
N TYR A 188 -2.40 0.09 -18.51
CA TYR A 188 -3.56 0.99 -18.45
C TYR A 188 -4.70 0.37 -19.23
N ASP A 189 -5.77 -0.02 -18.52
CA ASP A 189 -6.99 -0.49 -19.15
C ASP A 189 -7.76 0.73 -19.67
N LYS A 190 -7.58 1.04 -20.95
CA LYS A 190 -8.24 2.17 -21.61
C LYS A 190 -9.77 2.11 -21.55
N LYS A 191 -10.37 0.91 -21.45
CA LYS A 191 -11.82 0.76 -21.41
C LYS A 191 -12.38 1.13 -20.04
N LEU A 192 -11.67 0.78 -18.96
CA LEU A 192 -12.10 1.12 -17.60
C LEU A 192 -11.53 2.45 -17.09
N GLY A 193 -10.46 2.97 -17.69
CA GLY A 193 -9.78 4.16 -17.21
C GLY A 193 -8.83 3.91 -16.04
N VAL A 194 -8.51 2.65 -15.74
CA VAL A 194 -7.78 2.22 -14.53
C VAL A 194 -6.32 1.91 -14.85
N LYS A 195 -5.42 2.32 -13.96
CA LYS A 195 -3.98 2.04 -14.05
C LYS A 195 -3.57 0.87 -13.15
N PHE A 196 -2.69 0.04 -13.66
CA PHE A 196 -2.07 -1.07 -12.93
C PHE A 196 -0.55 -0.88 -12.88
N LEU A 197 0.03 -1.24 -11.74
CA LEU A 197 1.47 -1.19 -11.52
C LEU A 197 1.93 -2.50 -10.91
N PRO A 198 3.01 -3.11 -11.43
CA PRO A 198 3.58 -4.29 -10.79
C PRO A 198 4.09 -3.90 -9.40
N THR A 199 4.19 -4.85 -8.49
CA THR A 199 5.03 -4.69 -7.31
C THR A 199 6.44 -5.13 -7.70
N TRP A 200 7.45 -4.35 -7.34
CA TRP A 200 8.83 -4.73 -7.67
C TRP A 200 9.58 -5.27 -6.48
N LEU A 201 9.40 -4.71 -5.29
CA LEU A 201 10.18 -5.09 -4.12
C LEU A 201 9.26 -5.49 -2.97
N ARG A 202 9.43 -6.72 -2.47
CA ARG A 202 8.77 -7.21 -1.25
C ARG A 202 9.79 -7.32 -0.12
N MET A 203 9.81 -6.34 0.79
CA MET A 203 10.94 -6.10 1.71
C MET A 203 11.36 -7.34 2.50
N GLU A 204 10.43 -8.20 2.90
CA GLU A 204 10.75 -9.40 3.68
C GLU A 204 11.35 -10.55 2.84
N LYS A 205 11.18 -10.53 1.51
CA LYS A 205 11.66 -11.56 0.58
C LYS A 205 12.87 -11.17 -0.25
N GLU A 206 13.11 -9.88 -0.48
CA GLU A 206 14.22 -9.45 -1.35
C GLU A 206 15.58 -9.69 -0.68
N GLU A 207 16.52 -10.23 -1.46
CA GLU A 207 17.91 -10.45 -1.05
C GLU A 207 18.82 -9.28 -1.43
N SER A 208 18.51 -8.57 -2.52
CA SER A 208 19.32 -7.47 -3.05
C SER A 208 18.44 -6.29 -3.48
N ILE A 209 18.26 -5.33 -2.57
CA ILE A 209 17.43 -4.13 -2.81
C ILE A 209 18.12 -3.21 -3.84
N GLU A 210 19.42 -2.99 -3.69
CA GLU A 210 20.21 -2.07 -4.52
C GLU A 210 20.17 -2.46 -6.00
N GLU A 211 20.45 -3.73 -6.33
CA GLU A 211 20.49 -4.19 -7.72
C GLU A 211 19.14 -4.00 -8.43
N LYS A 212 18.05 -4.35 -7.73
CA LYS A 212 16.70 -4.24 -8.28
C LYS A 212 16.29 -2.77 -8.39
N ARG A 213 16.61 -1.94 -7.40
CA ARG A 213 16.41 -0.47 -7.46
C ARG A 213 17.12 0.10 -8.71
N ASP A 214 18.40 -0.20 -8.90
CA ASP A 214 19.23 0.29 -10.00
C ASP A 214 18.70 -0.17 -11.37
N TYR A 215 18.23 -1.41 -11.47
CA TYR A 215 17.55 -1.91 -12.65
C TYR A 215 16.29 -1.08 -12.97
N LEU A 216 15.44 -0.80 -11.99
CA LEU A 216 14.19 -0.06 -12.18
C LEU A 216 14.43 1.38 -12.61
N ILE A 217 15.44 2.04 -12.03
CA ILE A 217 15.87 3.39 -12.41
C ILE A 217 16.34 3.40 -13.87
N LYS A 218 17.21 2.45 -14.24
CA LYS A 218 17.73 2.33 -15.62
C LYS A 218 16.59 2.10 -16.62
N LYS A 219 15.58 1.32 -16.24
CA LYS A 219 14.37 1.08 -17.05
C LYS A 219 13.37 2.24 -17.02
N LYS A 220 13.52 3.20 -16.10
CA LYS A 220 12.57 4.29 -15.84
C LYS A 220 11.19 3.77 -15.44
N TYR A 221 11.14 2.61 -14.79
CA TYR A 221 9.90 2.07 -14.25
C TYR A 221 9.58 2.72 -12.91
N PRO A 222 8.30 2.91 -12.56
CA PRO A 222 7.92 3.24 -11.18
C PRO A 222 8.47 2.16 -10.23
N ILE A 223 9.00 2.58 -9.09
CA ILE A 223 9.46 1.68 -8.04
C ILE A 223 8.30 1.51 -7.06
N THR A 224 7.80 0.30 -6.94
CA THR A 224 6.67 -0.05 -6.08
C THR A 224 7.16 -1.07 -5.07
N VAL A 225 7.14 -0.66 -3.81
CA VAL A 225 7.70 -1.45 -2.70
C VAL A 225 6.64 -1.71 -1.67
N PHE A 226 6.70 -2.87 -1.04
CA PHE A 226 5.85 -3.16 0.11
C PHE A 226 6.45 -4.17 1.07
N THR A 227 5.87 -4.23 2.26
CA THR A 227 6.02 -5.29 3.25
C THR A 227 4.64 -5.59 3.84
N HIS A 228 4.52 -6.64 4.65
CA HIS A 228 3.35 -6.81 5.51
C HIS A 228 3.65 -6.29 6.92
N GLU A 229 2.60 -5.89 7.65
CA GLU A 229 2.72 -5.42 9.03
C GLU A 229 3.33 -6.50 9.94
N TRP A 230 2.92 -7.77 9.78
CA TRP A 230 3.50 -8.90 10.55
C TRP A 230 4.99 -9.10 10.27
N ALA A 231 5.46 -8.82 9.06
CA ALA A 231 6.87 -9.00 8.70
C ALA A 231 7.77 -7.97 9.39
N ILE A 232 7.22 -6.78 9.70
CA ILE A 232 7.92 -5.78 10.53
C ILE A 232 8.07 -6.30 11.96
N MET A 233 7.06 -7.01 12.49
CA MET A 233 7.11 -7.57 13.83
C MET A 233 8.09 -8.74 13.93
N GLU A 234 8.23 -9.53 12.86
CA GLU A 234 9.19 -10.63 12.82
C GLU A 234 10.65 -10.15 12.74
N ASP A 235 10.95 -9.17 11.89
CA ASP A 235 12.32 -8.68 11.69
C ASP A 235 12.36 -7.17 11.37
N GLU A 236 12.06 -6.37 12.38
CA GLU A 236 12.00 -4.91 12.27
C GLU A 236 13.27 -4.32 11.62
N GLN A 237 14.45 -4.79 12.07
CA GLN A 237 15.73 -4.25 11.63
C GLN A 237 15.96 -4.50 10.14
N LYS A 238 15.70 -5.73 9.66
CA LYS A 238 15.82 -6.06 8.24
C LYS A 238 14.85 -5.23 7.40
N ILE A 239 13.59 -5.15 7.79
CA ILE A 239 12.57 -4.48 6.98
C ILE A 239 12.86 -2.99 6.83
N TRP A 240 13.17 -2.28 7.91
CA TRP A 240 13.48 -0.85 7.80
C TRP A 240 14.81 -0.58 7.10
N SER A 241 15.82 -1.43 7.29
CA SER A 241 17.07 -1.36 6.52
C SER A 241 16.81 -1.52 5.02
N ASN A 242 15.95 -2.47 4.63
CA ASN A 242 15.58 -2.67 3.24
C ASN A 242 14.82 -1.47 2.67
N PHE A 243 13.90 -0.87 3.44
CA PHE A 243 13.27 0.40 3.03
C PHE A 243 14.30 1.50 2.83
N GLU A 244 15.26 1.68 3.75
CA GLU A 244 16.31 2.70 3.61
C GLU A 244 17.12 2.52 2.32
N GLN A 245 17.52 1.29 2.00
CA GLN A 245 18.29 0.97 0.77
C GLN A 245 17.54 1.35 -0.52
N VAL A 246 16.20 1.33 -0.53
CA VAL A 246 15.42 1.83 -1.68
C VAL A 246 15.71 3.31 -1.94
N PHE A 247 16.00 4.06 -0.88
CA PHE A 247 16.22 5.51 -0.93
C PHE A 247 17.69 5.94 -0.82
N GLU A 248 18.61 5.02 -0.57
CA GLU A 248 20.04 5.35 -0.56
C GLU A 248 20.50 5.87 -1.92
N GLY A 249 21.34 6.91 -1.89
CA GLY A 249 21.78 7.61 -3.10
C GLY A 249 20.71 8.50 -3.76
N LEU A 250 19.51 8.61 -3.19
CA LEU A 250 18.46 9.55 -3.62
C LEU A 250 18.65 10.93 -3.02
N ASN A 251 18.87 11.95 -3.86
CA ASN A 251 18.89 13.33 -3.40
C ASN A 251 17.49 13.97 -3.55
N HIS A 252 16.72 14.02 -2.46
CA HIS A 252 15.34 14.56 -2.45
C HIS A 252 15.30 16.08 -2.74
N ILE A 253 16.40 16.79 -2.52
CA ILE A 253 16.53 18.25 -2.70
C ILE A 253 16.40 18.66 -4.18
N GLU A 254 16.68 17.76 -5.14
CA GLU A 254 16.65 18.10 -6.57
C GLU A 254 15.26 17.98 -7.24
N ARG A 255 14.16 17.77 -6.49
CA ARG A 255 12.78 17.62 -7.04
C ARG A 255 12.62 16.51 -8.11
N LYS A 256 13.51 15.52 -8.08
CA LYS A 256 13.55 14.41 -9.04
C LYS A 256 12.77 13.18 -8.58
N ILE A 257 11.97 13.25 -7.51
CA ILE A 257 11.14 12.13 -7.04
C ILE A 257 9.69 12.58 -6.92
N ARG A 258 8.76 11.72 -7.35
CA ARG A 258 7.32 11.93 -7.24
C ARG A 258 6.69 10.70 -6.59
N PHE A 259 6.21 10.87 -5.38
CA PHE A 259 5.38 9.85 -4.74
C PHE A 259 3.95 9.94 -5.26
N PHE A 260 3.24 8.82 -5.25
CA PHE A 260 1.85 8.72 -5.71
C PHE A 260 1.17 7.51 -5.08
#